data_AF-E0SB08-F1
#
_entry.id   AF-E0SB08-F1
#
_cell.length_a   1.000
_cell.length_b   1.000
_cell.length_c   1.000
_cell.angle_alpha   90.00
_cell.angle_beta   90.00
_cell.angle_gamma   90.00
#
_symmetry.space_group_name_H-M   'P 1'
#
loop_
_entity.id
_entity.type
_entity.pdbx_description
1 polymer ?
#
loop_
_entity_poly.entity_id
_entity_poly.type
_entity_poly.pdbx_seq_one_letter_code
_entity_poly.pdbx_strand_id
1 'polypeptide(L)'
;MLVILFSFFESNGTWFMALTKCKECKKEVSTSAKVCPHCGVKNPGTTAGQAIGGFVVLVLLVWGAIKIFGGSDDNKPAAKADTPKNCAANDGQCLFDKNWIEAASRCRPLIEKSSKYDFEWTDGMMTPMFSHFRLNEAKKQMTFIGDKVKFTNGFNAKITMTYNCTYDLQGKSIVDFGITEGKL
;
A
#
# COMPACT_ATOMS: atom_id res chain seq x y z
N MET A 1 32.44 -12.87 -6.55
CA MET A 1 32.45 -13.49 -5.20
C MET A 1 31.15 -13.15 -4.45
N LEU A 2 29.99 -13.48 -5.06
CA LEU A 2 28.65 -13.26 -4.46
C LEU A 2 27.65 -14.35 -4.89
N VAL A 3 28.14 -15.43 -5.52
CA VAL A 3 27.33 -16.51 -6.12
C VAL A 3 27.48 -17.83 -5.34
N ILE A 4 28.45 -17.93 -4.42
CA ILE A 4 28.73 -19.18 -3.68
C ILE A 4 27.95 -19.30 -2.36
N LEU A 5 27.33 -18.21 -1.87
CA LEU A 5 26.53 -18.25 -0.64
C LEU A 5 25.06 -18.66 -0.85
N PHE A 6 24.56 -18.68 -2.09
CA PHE A 6 23.18 -19.10 -2.37
C PHE A 6 22.99 -20.63 -2.44
N SER A 7 24.06 -21.41 -2.59
CA SER A 7 23.98 -22.86 -2.81
C SER A 7 24.19 -23.72 -1.57
N PHE A 8 24.41 -23.13 -0.39
CA PHE A 8 24.61 -23.88 0.87
C PHE A 8 23.38 -23.85 1.81
N PHE A 9 22.34 -23.07 1.48
CA PHE A 9 21.13 -22.95 2.31
C PHE A 9 20.02 -23.95 1.91
N GLU A 10 20.35 -24.94 1.09
CA GLU A 10 19.40 -25.95 0.55
C GLU A 10 19.66 -27.37 1.05
N SER A 11 20.48 -27.54 2.09
CA SER A 11 20.73 -28.86 2.69
C SER A 11 20.90 -28.77 4.19
N ASN A 12 19.80 -28.54 4.92
CA ASN A 12 19.59 -29.08 6.28
C ASN A 12 18.14 -28.86 6.69
N GLY A 13 17.25 -29.70 6.14
CA GLY A 13 15.93 -29.93 6.69
C GLY A 13 16.02 -30.62 8.05
N THR A 14 16.36 -29.88 9.10
CA THR A 14 16.09 -30.27 10.48
C THR A 14 14.79 -29.61 10.89
N TRP A 15 13.67 -30.25 10.54
CA TRP A 15 12.42 -30.06 11.27
C TRP A 15 12.65 -30.57 12.69
N PHE A 16 13.21 -29.73 13.55
CA PHE A 16 13.11 -29.93 14.99
C PHE A 16 11.62 -29.85 15.31
N MET A 17 10.97 -31.01 15.45
CA MET A 17 9.77 -31.13 16.28
C MET A 17 10.21 -30.76 17.69
N ALA A 18 10.20 -29.46 18.00
CA ALA A 18 10.45 -28.98 19.34
C ALA A 18 9.29 -29.49 20.21
N LEU A 19 9.54 -30.58 20.92
CA LEU A 19 8.67 -31.07 21.97
C LEU A 19 9.02 -30.28 23.21
N THR A 20 8.02 -29.68 23.84
CA THR A 20 8.15 -28.95 25.09
C THR A 20 7.32 -29.64 26.17
N LYS A 21 7.69 -29.44 27.43
CA LYS A 21 6.90 -29.96 28.54
C LYS A 21 5.72 -29.04 28.80
N CYS A 22 4.53 -29.61 28.90
CA CYS A 22 3.34 -28.86 29.29
C CYS A 22 3.58 -28.19 30.64
N LYS A 23 3.30 -26.88 30.72
CA LYS A 23 3.50 -26.06 31.92
C LYS A 23 2.81 -26.58 33.20
N GLU A 24 1.76 -27.38 33.09
CA GLU A 24 1.03 -27.93 34.24
C GLU A 24 1.32 -29.42 34.47
N CYS A 25 0.96 -30.27 33.50
CA CYS A 25 1.04 -31.72 33.69
C CYS A 25 2.43 -32.31 33.38
N LYS A 26 3.39 -31.49 32.92
CA LYS A 26 4.78 -31.84 32.60
C LYS A 26 4.97 -32.92 31.52
N LYS A 27 3.89 -33.45 30.95
CA LYS A 27 3.92 -34.36 29.80
C LYS A 27 4.38 -33.62 28.54
N GLU A 28 5.04 -34.36 27.66
CA GLU A 28 5.56 -33.82 26.41
C GLU A 28 4.42 -33.44 25.47
N VAL A 29 4.52 -32.26 24.89
CA VAL A 29 3.57 -31.72 23.93
C VAL A 29 4.33 -30.95 22.85
N SER A 30 3.77 -30.90 21.65
CA SER A 30 4.33 -30.05 20.58
C SER A 30 4.34 -28.57 21.02
N THR A 31 5.41 -27.83 20.75
CA THR A 31 5.49 -26.38 20.99
C THR A 31 4.41 -25.59 20.27
N SER A 32 3.78 -26.17 19.24
CA SER A 32 2.71 -25.57 18.44
C SER A 32 1.31 -26.00 18.89
N ALA A 33 1.18 -26.88 19.88
CA ALA A 33 -0.12 -27.34 20.37
C ALA A 33 -0.88 -26.20 21.05
N LYS A 34 -2.10 -25.91 20.61
CA LYS A 34 -2.95 -24.84 21.19
C LYS A 34 -3.57 -25.25 22.53
N VAL A 35 -3.78 -26.56 22.72
CA VAL A 35 -4.35 -27.15 23.94
C VAL A 35 -3.58 -28.43 24.25
N CYS A 36 -3.24 -28.67 25.52
CA CYS A 36 -2.60 -29.91 25.94
C CYS A 36 -3.59 -31.09 25.87
N PRO A 37 -3.28 -32.19 25.15
CA PRO A 37 -4.17 -33.36 25.05
C PRO A 37 -4.25 -34.18 26.35
N HIS A 38 -3.37 -33.95 27.34
CA HIS A 38 -3.33 -34.73 28.58
C HIS A 38 -4.02 -34.07 29.77
N CYS A 39 -4.12 -32.74 29.79
CA CYS A 39 -4.75 -32.00 30.90
C CYS A 39 -5.69 -30.87 30.45
N GLY A 40 -5.74 -30.54 29.16
CA GLY A 40 -6.67 -29.53 28.62
C GLY A 40 -6.24 -28.08 28.76
N VAL A 41 -5.04 -27.78 29.30
CA VAL A 41 -4.58 -26.39 29.44
C VAL A 41 -4.29 -25.73 28.07
N LYS A 42 -4.76 -24.49 27.89
CA LYS A 42 -4.52 -23.69 26.69
C LYS A 42 -3.10 -23.12 26.70
N ASN A 43 -2.45 -23.11 25.53
CA ASN A 43 -1.05 -22.69 25.33
C ASN A 43 -0.07 -23.37 26.32
N PRO A 44 0.15 -24.68 26.18
CA PRO A 44 1.00 -25.45 27.08
C PRO A 44 2.50 -25.21 26.88
N GLY A 45 2.91 -24.72 25.71
CA GLY A 45 4.31 -24.54 25.33
C GLY A 45 4.93 -23.19 25.67
N THR A 46 4.15 -22.21 26.13
CA THR A 46 4.66 -20.87 26.47
C THR A 46 4.91 -20.76 27.97
N THR A 47 6.18 -20.80 28.39
CA THR A 47 6.58 -20.41 29.75
C THR A 47 6.67 -18.89 29.84
N ALA A 48 6.16 -18.30 30.92
CA ALA A 48 6.09 -16.84 31.12
C ALA A 48 7.44 -16.10 30.94
N GLY A 49 8.58 -16.77 31.20
CA GLY A 49 9.92 -16.20 31.01
C GLY A 49 10.33 -16.00 29.55
N GLN A 50 9.75 -16.73 28.59
CA GLN A 50 10.15 -16.64 27.18
C GLN A 50 9.61 -15.37 26.49
N ALA A 51 8.51 -14.81 27.01
CA ALA A 51 7.95 -13.54 26.52
C ALA A 51 8.77 -12.32 26.98
N ILE A 52 9.34 -12.37 28.19
CA ILE A 52 10.10 -11.26 28.79
C ILE A 52 11.52 -11.20 28.19
N GLY A 53 12.18 -12.35 28.02
CA GLY A 53 13.52 -12.42 27.44
C GLY A 53 13.58 -11.92 25.99
N GLY A 54 12.57 -12.26 25.17
CA GLY A 54 12.51 -11.82 23.78
C GLY A 54 12.39 -10.30 23.63
N PHE A 55 11.65 -9.63 24.51
CA PHE A 55 11.46 -8.18 24.46
C PHE A 55 12.73 -7.42 24.86
N VAL A 56 13.45 -7.89 25.89
CA VAL A 56 14.70 -7.27 26.34
C VAL A 56 15.79 -7.35 25.28
N VAL A 57 15.91 -8.50 24.59
CA VAL A 57 16.86 -8.67 23.48
C VAL A 57 16.49 -7.75 22.31
N LEU A 58 15.20 -7.63 21.95
CA LEU A 58 14.74 -6.70 20.92
C LEU A 58 15.08 -5.24 21.24
N VAL A 59 14.86 -4.80 22.48
CA VAL A 59 15.19 -3.44 22.92
C VAL A 59 16.68 -3.17 22.86
N LEU A 60 17.53 -4.12 23.29
CA LEU A 60 18.98 -3.98 23.23
C LEU A 60 19.51 -3.96 21.78
N LEU A 61 18.93 -4.76 20.88
CA LEU A 61 19.28 -4.74 19.45
C LEU A 61 18.89 -3.42 18.78
N VAL A 62 17.69 -2.90 19.05
CA VAL A 62 17.24 -1.60 18.53
C VAL A 62 18.10 -0.46 19.08
N TRP A 63 18.41 -0.47 20.38
CA TRP A 63 19.26 0.54 21.00
C TRP A 63 20.70 0.50 20.46
N GLY A 64 21.26 -0.70 20.30
CA GLY A 64 22.56 -0.90 19.66
C GLY A 64 22.57 -0.44 18.19
N ALA A 65 21.52 -0.74 17.43
CA ALA A 65 21.38 -0.30 16.05
C ALA A 65 21.29 1.24 15.94
N ILE A 66 20.57 1.92 16.83
CA ILE A 66 20.53 3.40 16.86
C ILE A 66 21.92 3.98 17.18
N LYS A 67 22.72 3.34 18.03
CA LYS A 67 24.08 3.80 18.36
C LYS A 67 25.10 3.52 17.27
N ILE A 68 24.94 2.44 16.50
CA ILE A 68 25.87 2.04 15.43
C ILE A 68 25.51 2.68 14.08
N PHE A 69 24.22 2.83 13.79
CA PHE A 69 23.71 3.35 12.50
C PHE A 69 23.02 4.72 12.61
N GLY A 70 23.05 5.36 13.79
CA GLY A 70 22.54 6.73 13.99
C GLY A 70 23.44 7.79 13.38
N GLY A 71 23.75 7.66 12.09
CA GLY A 71 24.18 8.77 11.25
C GLY A 71 22.95 9.62 10.94
N SER A 72 22.94 10.85 11.45
CA SER A 72 22.01 11.89 11.04
C SER A 72 22.32 12.28 9.60
N ASP A 73 21.55 11.72 8.65
CA ASP A 73 21.39 12.28 7.32
C ASP A 73 19.92 12.66 7.15
N ASP A 74 19.65 13.96 7.20
CA ASP A 74 18.35 14.62 7.06
C ASP A 74 17.77 14.54 5.62
N ASN A 75 17.83 13.38 4.97
CA ASN A 75 17.25 13.16 3.65
C ASN A 75 16.44 11.85 3.59
N LYS A 76 15.46 11.74 4.48
CA LYS A 76 14.30 10.88 4.26
C LYS A 76 13.20 11.74 3.62
N PRO A 77 12.68 11.42 2.42
CA PRO A 77 11.43 12.00 1.97
C PRO A 77 10.33 11.42 2.88
N ALA A 78 10.08 12.12 3.98
CA ALA A 78 8.90 11.94 4.80
C ALA A 78 7.69 12.45 4.00
N ALA A 79 6.64 11.64 3.95
CA ALA A 79 5.34 12.03 3.44
C ALA A 79 4.95 13.38 4.07
N LYS A 80 4.81 14.42 3.22
CA LYS A 80 4.41 15.76 3.64
C LYS A 80 2.93 15.74 4.01
N ALA A 81 2.66 15.74 5.31
CA ALA A 81 1.39 16.21 5.84
C ALA A 81 1.35 17.75 5.81
N ASP A 82 0.15 18.25 5.59
CA ASP A 82 -0.23 19.53 5.01
C ASP A 82 0.23 20.80 5.75
N THR A 83 0.98 21.63 5.03
CA THR A 83 0.88 23.09 5.13
C THR A 83 0.04 23.54 3.92
N PRO A 84 -0.85 24.55 4.02
CA PRO A 84 -1.58 25.07 2.85
C PRO A 84 -0.58 25.53 1.78
N LYS A 85 -0.34 24.66 0.80
CA LYS A 85 0.61 24.88 -0.28
C LYS A 85 -0.02 25.92 -1.21
N ASN A 86 0.53 27.13 -1.18
CA ASN A 86 0.12 28.18 -2.09
C ASN A 86 0.81 27.91 -3.44
N CYS A 87 0.05 27.37 -4.40
CA CYS A 87 0.57 27.03 -5.71
C CYS A 87 0.57 28.27 -6.60
N ALA A 88 1.66 28.49 -7.35
CA ALA A 88 1.64 29.48 -8.42
C ALA A 88 0.65 29.06 -9.51
N ALA A 89 0.09 30.05 -10.23
CA ALA A 89 -0.95 29.79 -11.23
C ALA A 89 -0.48 28.94 -12.43
N ASN A 90 0.83 28.90 -12.68
CA ASN A 90 1.48 28.12 -13.73
C ASN A 90 2.18 26.85 -13.20
N ASP A 91 2.18 26.63 -11.88
CA ASP A 91 2.75 25.44 -11.27
C ASP A 91 1.76 24.28 -11.38
N GLY A 92 1.75 23.65 -12.56
CA GLY A 92 0.84 22.56 -12.89
C GLY A 92 0.92 21.38 -11.91
N GLN A 93 2.13 21.00 -11.47
CA GLN A 93 2.28 19.87 -10.55
C GLN A 93 1.74 20.21 -9.15
N CYS A 94 2.04 21.40 -8.63
CA CYS A 94 1.46 21.81 -7.35
C CYS A 94 -0.07 21.88 -7.42
N LEU A 95 -0.62 22.46 -8.49
CA LEU A 95 -2.06 22.53 -8.72
C LEU A 95 -2.69 21.13 -8.83
N PHE A 96 -2.02 20.20 -9.51
CA PHE A 96 -2.44 18.81 -9.63
C PHE A 96 -2.49 18.12 -8.28
N ASP A 97 -1.40 18.15 -7.52
CA ASP A 97 -1.31 17.52 -6.19
C ASP A 97 -2.35 18.10 -5.23
N LYS A 98 -2.50 19.43 -5.22
CA LYS A 98 -3.42 20.15 -4.35
C LYS A 98 -4.88 19.81 -4.62
N ASN A 99 -5.26 19.66 -5.89
CA ASN A 99 -6.65 19.43 -6.29
C ASN A 99 -6.97 17.96 -6.56
N TRP A 100 -5.98 17.07 -6.42
CA TRP A 100 -6.11 15.64 -6.71
C TRP A 100 -7.35 15.00 -6.09
N ILE A 101 -7.51 15.13 -4.78
CA ILE A 101 -8.58 14.46 -4.01
C ILE A 101 -9.95 14.97 -4.47
N GLU A 102 -10.06 16.30 -4.61
CA GLU A 102 -11.30 16.94 -5.01
C GLU A 102 -11.69 16.58 -6.46
N ALA A 103 -10.73 16.58 -7.38
CA ALA A 103 -10.95 16.12 -8.75
C ALA A 103 -11.32 14.63 -8.80
N ALA A 104 -10.63 13.76 -8.04
CA ALA A 104 -10.90 12.32 -8.00
C ALA A 104 -12.32 12.03 -7.48
N SER A 105 -12.72 12.66 -6.38
CA SER A 105 -14.06 12.47 -5.79
C SER A 105 -15.19 12.89 -6.75
N ARG A 106 -14.98 13.91 -7.57
CA ARG A 106 -15.97 14.40 -8.54
C ARG A 106 -15.95 13.61 -9.85
N CYS A 107 -14.78 13.13 -10.26
CA CYS A 107 -14.61 12.43 -11.52
C CYS A 107 -15.00 10.95 -11.45
N ARG A 108 -14.67 10.27 -10.34
CA ARG A 108 -14.91 8.83 -10.19
C ARG A 108 -16.36 8.42 -10.48
N PRO A 109 -17.40 9.11 -9.97
CA PRO A 109 -18.77 8.77 -10.30
C PRO A 109 -19.14 8.94 -11.78
N LEU A 110 -18.50 9.88 -12.49
CA LEU A 110 -18.75 10.09 -13.93
C LEU A 110 -18.18 8.92 -14.75
N ILE A 111 -16.99 8.44 -14.36
CA ILE A 111 -16.34 7.29 -14.97
C ILE A 111 -17.19 6.04 -14.75
N GLU A 112 -17.55 5.74 -13.50
CA GLU A 112 -18.31 4.53 -13.17
C GLU A 112 -19.68 4.49 -13.89
N LYS A 113 -20.38 5.63 -13.95
CA LYS A 113 -21.66 5.77 -14.69
C LYS A 113 -21.53 5.67 -16.20
N SER A 114 -20.32 5.79 -16.75
CA SER A 114 -20.07 5.63 -18.18
C SER A 114 -19.98 4.16 -18.60
N SER A 115 -19.85 3.23 -17.64
CA SER A 115 -19.88 1.80 -17.94
C SER A 115 -21.30 1.36 -18.31
N LYS A 116 -21.43 0.67 -19.45
CA LYS A 116 -22.70 0.04 -19.87
C LYS A 116 -22.99 -1.25 -19.09
N TYR A 117 -21.94 -1.96 -18.69
CA TYR A 117 -21.99 -3.22 -17.95
C TYR A 117 -21.17 -3.05 -16.65
N ASP A 118 -20.32 -4.02 -16.31
CA ASP A 118 -19.44 -3.95 -15.16
C ASP A 118 -18.16 -3.17 -15.43
N PHE A 119 -17.58 -2.61 -14.37
CA PHE A 119 -16.26 -1.97 -14.39
C PHE A 119 -15.37 -2.50 -13.27
N GLU A 120 -14.06 -2.41 -13.47
CA GLU A 120 -13.04 -2.77 -12.49
C GLU A 120 -11.99 -1.68 -12.42
N TRP A 121 -11.79 -1.15 -11.21
CA TRP A 121 -10.70 -0.25 -10.91
C TRP A 121 -9.38 -1.02 -10.79
N THR A 122 -8.34 -0.47 -11.40
CA THR A 122 -6.95 -0.99 -11.32
C THR A 122 -6.01 0.01 -10.67
N ASP A 123 -6.58 1.01 -9.98
CA ASP A 123 -5.83 1.96 -9.18
C ASP A 123 -5.46 1.37 -7.81
N GLY A 124 -4.48 1.99 -7.17
CA GLY A 124 -3.97 1.53 -5.88
C GLY A 124 -2.99 2.55 -5.29
N MET A 125 -2.42 2.19 -4.13
CA MET A 125 -1.51 3.09 -3.40
C MET A 125 -0.31 3.56 -4.25
N MET A 126 0.24 2.68 -5.09
CA MET A 126 1.39 2.98 -5.95
C MET A 126 1.00 3.31 -7.39
N THR A 127 -0.28 3.17 -7.74
CA THR A 127 -0.81 3.33 -9.10
C THR A 127 -2.06 4.20 -9.02
N PRO A 128 -1.88 5.53 -8.86
CA PRO A 128 -2.98 6.41 -8.57
C PRO A 128 -3.90 6.56 -9.78
N MET A 129 -5.16 6.92 -9.53
CA MET A 129 -6.24 7.03 -10.53
C MET A 129 -5.83 7.84 -11.78
N PHE A 130 -5.45 9.10 -11.59
CA PHE A 130 -4.83 9.93 -12.63
C PHE A 130 -3.31 9.78 -12.67
N SER A 131 -2.76 9.73 -13.87
CA SER A 131 -1.31 9.64 -14.09
C SER A 131 -0.75 10.88 -14.79
N HIS A 132 -1.61 11.67 -15.44
CA HIS A 132 -1.23 12.85 -16.21
C HIS A 132 -2.18 14.01 -15.96
N PHE A 133 -1.73 15.22 -16.30
CA PHE A 133 -2.57 16.41 -16.31
C PHE A 133 -2.26 17.32 -17.50
N ARG A 134 -3.22 18.19 -17.83
CA ARG A 134 -3.03 19.34 -18.72
C ARG A 134 -3.56 20.60 -18.05
N LEU A 135 -2.71 21.60 -17.90
CA LEU A 135 -3.10 22.91 -17.36
C LEU A 135 -3.50 23.85 -18.50
N ASN A 136 -4.67 24.46 -18.38
CA ASN A 136 -5.08 25.59 -19.20
C ASN A 136 -5.08 26.85 -18.34
N GLU A 137 -3.98 27.60 -18.38
CA GLU A 137 -3.78 28.79 -17.55
C GLU A 137 -4.75 29.93 -17.86
N ALA A 138 -5.13 30.08 -19.14
CA ALA A 138 -6.04 31.11 -19.59
C ALA A 138 -7.46 30.90 -19.07
N LYS A 139 -7.93 29.64 -19.08
CA LYS A 139 -9.26 29.27 -18.56
C LYS A 139 -9.26 28.90 -17.08
N LYS A 140 -8.10 28.84 -16.42
CA LYS A 140 -7.93 28.34 -15.04
C LYS A 140 -8.54 26.95 -14.87
N GLN A 141 -8.30 26.08 -15.83
CA GLN A 141 -8.81 24.71 -15.84
C GLN A 141 -7.66 23.72 -15.82
N MET A 142 -7.85 22.60 -15.15
CA MET A 142 -6.92 21.48 -15.13
C MET A 142 -7.62 20.21 -15.56
N THR A 143 -7.15 19.60 -16.64
CA THR A 143 -7.62 18.29 -17.10
C THR A 143 -6.81 17.20 -16.44
N PHE A 144 -7.44 16.41 -15.56
CA PHE A 144 -6.90 15.20 -14.95
C PHE A 144 -7.13 14.01 -15.88
N ILE A 145 -6.11 13.18 -16.10
CA ILE A 145 -6.15 12.10 -17.09
C ILE A 145 -5.67 10.80 -16.45
N GLY A 146 -6.41 9.72 -16.65
CA GLY A 146 -6.08 8.39 -16.14
C GLY A 146 -6.57 7.27 -17.04
N ASP A 147 -6.04 6.08 -16.82
CA ASP A 147 -6.34 4.84 -17.55
C ASP A 147 -6.53 3.64 -16.61
N LYS A 148 -6.74 3.91 -15.32
CA LYS A 148 -6.77 2.88 -14.27
C LYS A 148 -8.14 2.28 -14.06
N VAL A 149 -8.92 2.11 -15.13
CA VAL A 149 -10.23 1.44 -15.09
C VAL A 149 -10.41 0.54 -16.31
N LYS A 150 -11.06 -0.60 -16.11
CA LYS A 150 -11.46 -1.51 -17.18
C LYS A 150 -12.97 -1.61 -17.24
N PHE A 151 -13.56 -1.49 -18.42
CA PHE A 151 -14.98 -1.74 -18.64
C PHE A 151 -15.19 -3.10 -19.31
N THR A 152 -16.28 -3.76 -18.92
CA THR A 152 -16.69 -5.02 -19.51
C THR A 152 -17.57 -4.74 -20.72
N ASN A 153 -17.30 -5.38 -21.86
CA ASN A 153 -18.13 -5.27 -23.05
C ASN A 153 -19.20 -6.38 -23.12
N GLY A 154 -20.01 -6.41 -24.19
CA GLY A 154 -21.06 -7.42 -24.37
C GLY A 154 -20.58 -8.87 -24.52
N PHE A 155 -19.27 -9.09 -24.66
CA PHE A 155 -18.63 -10.42 -24.73
C PHE A 155 -17.90 -10.78 -23.43
N ASN A 156 -18.15 -10.05 -22.34
CA ASN A 156 -17.47 -10.22 -21.06
C ASN A 156 -15.94 -9.96 -21.11
N ALA A 157 -15.47 -9.27 -22.15
CA ALA A 157 -14.06 -8.87 -22.26
C ALA A 157 -13.83 -7.54 -21.53
N LYS A 158 -12.72 -7.45 -20.79
CA LYS A 158 -12.32 -6.26 -20.03
C LYS A 158 -11.42 -5.38 -20.89
N ILE A 159 -11.89 -4.18 -21.24
CA ILE A 159 -11.18 -3.20 -22.07
C ILE A 159 -10.72 -2.06 -21.17
N THR A 160 -9.46 -1.65 -21.29
CA THR A 160 -8.94 -0.49 -20.55
C THR A 160 -9.52 0.79 -21.14
N MET A 161 -9.93 1.70 -20.28
CA MET A 161 -10.48 2.98 -20.69
C MET A 161 -9.54 4.11 -20.28
N THR A 162 -9.26 5.02 -21.20
CA THR A 162 -8.63 6.31 -20.91
C THR A 162 -9.71 7.35 -20.71
N TYR A 163 -9.63 8.08 -19.60
CA TYR A 163 -10.57 9.14 -19.25
C TYR A 163 -9.86 10.46 -18.99
N ASN A 164 -10.59 11.54 -19.21
CA ASN A 164 -10.17 12.90 -18.93
C ASN A 164 -11.28 13.65 -18.19
N CYS A 165 -10.89 14.41 -17.17
CA CYS A 165 -11.77 15.21 -16.33
C CYS A 165 -11.23 16.63 -16.24
N THR A 166 -11.87 17.57 -16.93
CA THR A 166 -11.50 18.98 -16.85
C THR A 166 -12.16 19.60 -15.63
N TYR A 167 -11.34 19.96 -14.66
CA TYR A 167 -11.71 20.57 -13.39
C TYR A 167 -11.47 22.09 -13.45
N ASP A 168 -12.47 22.87 -13.08
CA ASP A 168 -12.35 24.31 -12.89
C ASP A 168 -11.68 24.60 -11.54
N LEU A 169 -10.50 25.23 -11.58
CA LEU A 169 -9.70 25.54 -10.38
C LEU A 169 -10.35 26.63 -9.50
N GLN A 170 -11.32 27.38 -10.03
CA GLN A 170 -12.04 28.43 -9.29
C GLN A 170 -13.40 27.95 -8.78
N GLY A 171 -14.28 27.52 -9.69
CA GLY A 171 -15.61 27.03 -9.37
C GLY A 171 -15.63 25.64 -8.76
N LYS A 172 -14.47 24.96 -8.70
CA LYS A 172 -14.27 23.67 -8.06
C LYS A 172 -15.24 22.58 -8.56
N SER A 173 -15.45 22.53 -9.86
CA SER A 173 -16.40 21.61 -10.50
C SER A 173 -15.80 20.97 -11.75
N ILE A 174 -16.40 19.87 -12.22
CA ILE A 174 -16.04 19.27 -13.50
C ILE A 174 -16.82 20.00 -14.59
N VAL A 175 -16.10 20.59 -15.54
CA VAL A 175 -16.68 21.39 -16.64
C VAL A 175 -16.66 20.64 -17.98
N ASP A 176 -15.84 19.60 -18.10
CA ASP A 176 -15.78 18.73 -19.27
C ASP A 176 -15.28 17.34 -18.86
N PHE A 177 -15.80 16.31 -19.51
CA PHE A 177 -15.51 14.91 -19.23
C PHE A 177 -15.53 14.10 -20.53
N GLY A 178 -14.52 13.25 -20.70
CA GLY A 178 -14.45 12.31 -21.81
C GLY A 178 -13.86 10.98 -21.37
N ILE A 179 -14.32 9.90 -22.01
CA ILE A 179 -13.82 8.54 -21.79
C ILE A 179 -13.85 7.77 -23.11
N THR A 180 -12.76 7.08 -23.41
CA THR A 180 -12.57 6.33 -24.65
C THR A 180 -11.80 5.05 -24.38
N GLU A 181 -11.98 4.04 -25.21
CA GLU A 181 -11.16 2.83 -25.15
C GLU A 181 -9.69 3.18 -25.42
N GLY A 182 -8.79 2.60 -24.63
CA GLY A 182 -7.37 2.83 -24.79
C GLY A 182 -6.60 2.77 -23.48
N LYS A 183 -5.29 2.89 -23.62
CA LYS A 183 -4.33 3.01 -22.52
C LYS A 183 -3.50 4.27 -22.77
N LEU A 184 -3.05 4.91 -21.68
CA LEU A 184 -2.09 6.01 -21.72
C LEU A 184 -0.67 5.53 -22.02
#